data_AF-W1TSQ1-F1
#
_entry.id   AF-W1TSQ1-F1
#
_cell.length_a   1.000
_cell.length_b   1.000
_cell.length_c   1.000
_cell.angle_alpha   90.00
_cell.angle_beta   90.00
_cell.angle_gamma   90.00
#
_symmetry.space_group_name_H-M   'P 1'
#
loop_
_entity.id
_entity.type
_entity.pdbx_description
1 polymer ?
#
loop_
_entity_poly.entity_id
_entity_poly.type
_entity_poly.pdbx_seq_one_letter_code
_entity_poly.pdbx_strand_id
1 'polypeptide(L)'
;MVGALSIVRYRTAVKDPMDLLYLFWAITTGITVGAGMYILAIVTATVIFGMLIIFRKMQGQGKVYIAVIHYKGDETGDKIIQAFGKMKYFVKSKTMRGDTVEMAVEVFCQKENFVFVEQIRNIEQVSDVTLIQYNGEYHG
;
A
#
# COMPACT_ATOMS: atom_id res chain seq x y z
N MET A 1 13.45 31.12 5.89
CA MET A 1 12.46 30.10 6.31
C MET A 1 12.63 29.64 7.77
N VAL A 2 13.10 30.49 8.71
CA VAL A 2 13.38 30.08 10.11
C VAL A 2 12.40 30.69 11.13
N GLY A 3 11.55 31.63 10.73
CA GLY A 3 10.79 32.48 11.67
C GLY A 3 9.59 31.82 12.38
N ALA A 4 8.93 30.83 11.78
CA ALA A 4 7.76 30.19 12.39
C ALA A 4 8.12 28.93 13.21
N LEU A 5 9.17 28.21 12.81
CA LEU A 5 9.62 26.97 13.45
C LEU A 5 10.33 27.23 14.79
N SER A 6 10.85 28.46 14.98
CA SER A 6 11.47 28.92 16.24
C SER A 6 10.46 29.28 17.34
N ILE A 7 9.16 29.38 17.03
CA ILE A 7 8.12 29.77 17.99
C ILE A 7 7.62 28.56 18.80
N VAL A 8 7.70 27.33 18.25
CA VAL A 8 7.15 26.13 18.88
C VAL A 8 8.26 25.22 19.39
N ARG A 9 8.42 25.14 20.71
CA ARG A 9 9.39 24.25 21.37
C ARG A 9 8.82 22.85 21.50
N TYR A 10 9.18 21.97 20.58
CA TYR A 10 8.96 20.54 20.73
C TYR A 10 9.81 19.99 21.88
N ARG A 11 9.14 19.47 22.91
CA ARG A 11 9.81 18.80 24.04
C ARG A 11 10.05 17.31 23.79
N THR A 12 9.47 16.77 22.72
CA THR A 12 9.64 15.40 22.21
C THR A 12 9.91 15.47 20.71
N ALA A 13 10.76 14.58 20.19
CA ALA A 13 11.03 14.52 18.76
C ALA A 13 9.79 14.02 18.01
N VAL A 14 9.26 14.84 17.11
CA VAL A 14 8.25 14.42 16.13
C VAL A 14 8.97 13.57 15.08
N LYS A 15 8.71 12.27 15.07
CA LYS A 15 9.40 11.32 14.17
C LYS A 15 8.64 11.08 12.87
N ASP A 16 7.33 11.29 12.87
CA ASP A 16 6.49 11.10 11.69
C ASP A 16 6.39 12.42 10.87
N PRO A 17 6.78 12.42 9.58
CA PRO A 17 6.65 13.60 8.72
C PRO A 17 5.20 14.06 8.54
N MET A 18 4.18 13.20 8.69
CA MET A 18 2.79 13.61 8.59
C MET A 18 2.32 14.44 9.78
N ASP A 19 2.75 14.09 10.99
CA ASP A 19 2.44 14.86 12.19
C ASP A 19 3.04 16.27 12.12
N LEU A 20 4.26 16.38 11.57
CA LEU A 20 4.92 17.65 11.34
C LEU A 20 4.12 18.52 10.36
N LEU A 21 3.67 17.94 9.25
CA LEU A 21 2.88 18.64 8.23
C LEU A 21 1.53 19.11 8.79
N TYR A 22 0.84 18.27 9.56
CA TYR A 22 -0.40 18.62 10.23
C TYR A 22 -0.23 19.79 11.19
N LEU A 23 0.87 19.81 11.94
CA LEU A 23 1.12 20.86 12.91
C LEU A 23 1.41 22.20 12.23
N PHE A 24 2.23 22.22 11.17
CA PHE A 24 2.40 23.45 10.37
C PHE A 24 1.07 23.93 9.80
N TRP A 25 0.26 23.02 9.27
CA TRP A 25 -1.07 23.35 8.76
C TRP A 25 -1.95 24.01 9.82
N ALA A 26 -2.00 23.44 11.04
CA ALA A 26 -2.80 23.96 12.14
C ALA A 26 -2.34 25.37 12.59
N ILE A 27 -1.02 25.59 12.70
CA ILE A 27 -0.48 26.91 13.10
C ILE A 27 -0.72 27.94 12.02
N THR A 28 -0.43 27.61 10.76
CA THR A 28 -0.61 28.55 9.65
C THR A 28 -2.07 28.95 9.51
N THR A 29 -3.00 27.99 9.54
CA THR A 29 -4.44 28.30 9.49
C THR A 29 -4.90 29.11 10.71
N GLY A 30 -4.43 28.78 11.92
CA GLY A 30 -4.72 29.55 13.13
C GLY A 30 -4.24 31.00 13.07
N ILE A 31 -3.01 31.25 12.59
CA ILE A 31 -2.47 32.62 12.44
C ILE A 31 -3.22 33.38 11.34
N THR A 32 -3.55 32.74 10.21
CA THR A 32 -4.30 33.39 9.11
C THR A 32 -5.70 33.82 9.56
N VAL A 33 -6.39 32.97 10.32
CA VAL A 33 -7.71 33.30 10.87
C VAL A 33 -7.58 34.36 11.98
N GLY A 34 -6.58 34.26 12.84
CA GLY A 34 -6.30 35.26 13.89
C GLY A 34 -5.91 36.64 13.36
N ALA A 35 -5.31 36.71 12.17
CA ALA A 35 -4.99 37.95 11.46
C ALA A 35 -6.20 38.56 10.70
N GLY A 36 -7.39 37.96 10.80
CA GLY A 36 -8.61 38.44 10.13
C GLY A 36 -8.68 38.13 8.63
N MET A 37 -7.76 37.32 8.09
CA MET A 37 -7.69 36.98 6.67
C MET A 37 -8.54 35.75 6.32
N TYR A 38 -9.84 35.80 6.61
CA TYR A 38 -10.75 34.65 6.47
C TYR A 38 -10.84 34.12 5.03
N ILE A 39 -10.82 35.01 4.03
CA ILE A 39 -10.90 34.62 2.61
C ILE A 39 -9.71 33.73 2.24
N LEU A 40 -8.50 34.08 2.69
CA LEU A 40 -7.29 33.31 2.41
C LEU A 40 -7.36 31.91 3.06
N ALA A 41 -7.88 31.83 4.29
CA ALA A 41 -8.03 30.57 5.02
C ALA A 41 -9.02 29.61 4.32
N ILE A 42 -10.12 30.13 3.77
CA ILE A 42 -11.11 29.31 3.05
C ILE A 42 -10.53 28.78 1.74
N VAL A 43 -9.80 29.62 1.01
CA VAL A 43 -9.14 29.21 -0.25
C VAL A 43 -8.13 28.10 -0.01
N THR A 44 -7.25 28.26 0.98
CA THR A 44 -6.25 27.23 1.30
C THR A 44 -6.89 25.93 1.76
N ALA A 45 -7.93 25.99 2.61
CA ALA A 45 -8.69 24.81 3.03
C ALA A 45 -9.32 24.07 1.83
N THR A 46 -9.91 24.81 0.89
CA THR A 46 -10.53 24.25 -0.31
C THR A 46 -9.50 23.55 -1.21
N VAL A 47 -8.34 24.17 -1.42
CA VAL A 47 -7.25 23.59 -2.22
C VAL A 47 -6.74 22.28 -1.62
N ILE A 48 -6.48 22.25 -0.30
CA ILE A 48 -6.02 21.03 0.37
C ILE A 48 -7.09 19.94 0.34
N PHE A 49 -8.35 20.30 0.59
CA PHE A 49 -9.44 19.33 0.55
C PHE A 49 -9.60 18.72 -0.85
N GLY A 50 -9.52 19.54 -1.90
CA GLY A 50 -9.51 19.09 -3.30
C GLY A 50 -8.33 18.17 -3.61
N MET A 51 -7.13 18.56 -3.17
CA MET A 51 -5.93 17.74 -3.32
C MET A 51 -6.07 16.38 -2.63
N LEU A 52 -6.64 16.32 -1.42
CA LEU A 52 -6.89 15.07 -0.69
C LEU A 52 -7.88 14.16 -1.40
N ILE A 53 -8.93 14.70 -2.02
CA ILE A 53 -9.88 13.90 -2.81
C ILE A 53 -9.19 13.30 -4.03
N ILE A 54 -8.39 14.10 -4.75
CA ILE A 54 -7.63 13.65 -5.91
C ILE A 54 -6.61 12.58 -5.50
N PHE A 55 -5.87 12.83 -4.42
CA PHE A 55 -4.91 11.87 -3.86
C PHE A 55 -5.60 10.58 -3.43
N ARG A 56 -6.74 10.64 -2.73
CA ARG A 56 -7.51 9.44 -2.37
C ARG A 56 -7.94 8.64 -3.60
N LYS A 57 -8.38 9.32 -4.66
CA LYS A 57 -8.77 8.66 -5.91
C LYS A 57 -7.59 8.02 -6.62
N MET A 58 -6.40 8.63 -6.57
CA MET A 58 -5.18 8.09 -7.16
C MET A 58 -4.51 7.00 -6.31
N GLN A 59 -4.59 7.10 -4.98
CA GLN A 59 -3.99 6.19 -4.02
C GLN A 59 -4.83 4.91 -3.81
N GLY A 60 -6.05 4.88 -4.34
CA GLY A 60 -6.94 3.71 -4.33
C GLY A 60 -6.52 2.56 -5.26
N GLN A 61 -5.25 2.41 -5.63
CA GLN A 61 -4.82 1.41 -6.59
C GLN A 61 -3.64 0.58 -6.12
N GLY A 62 -3.96 -0.60 -5.58
CA GLY A 62 -3.03 -1.71 -5.42
C GLY A 62 -2.90 -2.18 -3.98
N LYS A 63 -3.85 -2.99 -3.50
CA LYS A 63 -3.58 -3.82 -2.35
C LYS A 63 -2.62 -4.92 -2.81
N VAL A 64 -1.47 -5.03 -2.14
CA VAL A 64 -0.50 -6.09 -2.42
C VAL A 64 -0.95 -7.33 -1.67
N TYR A 65 -1.06 -8.45 -2.37
CA TYR A 65 -1.34 -9.74 -1.75
C TYR A 65 -0.14 -10.65 -1.98
N ILE A 66 0.26 -11.40 -0.96
CA ILE A 66 1.24 -12.47 -1.06
C ILE A 66 0.46 -13.77 -1.20
N ALA A 67 0.55 -14.41 -2.36
CA ALA A 67 0.04 -15.75 -2.59
C ALA A 67 1.15 -16.77 -2.31
N VAL A 68 0.94 -17.68 -1.36
CA VAL A 68 1.81 -18.82 -1.09
C VAL A 68 1.14 -20.06 -1.68
N ILE A 69 1.79 -20.68 -2.65
CA ILE A 69 1.25 -21.81 -3.41
C ILE A 69 2.13 -23.03 -3.14
N HIS A 70 1.51 -24.11 -2.68
CA HIS A 70 2.17 -25.41 -2.51
C HIS A 70 1.75 -26.33 -3.66
N TYR A 71 2.71 -26.74 -4.49
CA TYR A 71 2.44 -27.61 -5.63
C TYR A 71 3.49 -28.71 -5.77
N LYS A 72 3.15 -29.77 -6.50
CA LYS A 72 4.08 -30.86 -6.84
C LYS A 72 4.35 -30.86 -8.35
N GLY A 73 5.58 -31.19 -8.73
CA GLY A 73 6.03 -31.28 -10.13
C GLY A 73 6.34 -29.92 -10.78
N ASP A 74 7.39 -29.86 -11.59
CA ASP A 74 7.83 -28.61 -12.24
C ASP A 74 6.86 -28.16 -13.36
N GLU A 75 6.21 -29.11 -14.04
CA GLU A 75 5.17 -28.84 -15.06
C GLU A 75 3.97 -28.06 -14.49
N THR A 76 3.66 -28.26 -13.21
CA THR A 76 2.59 -27.54 -12.51
C THR A 76 2.99 -26.08 -12.25
N GLY A 77 4.29 -25.82 -12.05
CA GLY A 77 4.83 -24.47 -11.90
C GLY A 77 4.61 -23.61 -13.14
N ASP A 78 4.82 -24.18 -14.33
CA ASP A 78 4.62 -23.46 -15.60
C ASP A 78 3.13 -23.14 -15.84
N LYS A 79 2.23 -24.05 -15.50
CA LYS A 79 0.77 -23.82 -15.57
C LYS A 79 0.32 -22.70 -14.61
N ILE A 80 0.91 -22.64 -13.41
CA ILE A 80 0.63 -21.58 -12.42
C ILE A 80 1.09 -20.23 -12.96
N ILE A 81 2.31 -20.14 -13.50
CA ILE A 81 2.84 -18.91 -14.10
C ILE A 81 1.97 -18.47 -15.28
N GLN A 82 1.50 -19.41 -16.10
CA GLN A 82 0.59 -19.13 -17.21
C GLN A 82 -0.78 -18.64 -16.72
N ALA A 83 -1.31 -19.18 -15.61
CA ALA A 83 -2.56 -18.73 -14.99
C ALA A 83 -2.46 -17.31 -14.41
N PHE A 84 -1.28 -16.89 -13.94
CA PHE A 84 -1.04 -15.49 -13.55
C PHE A 84 -1.09 -14.52 -14.74
N GLY A 85 -0.88 -15.00 -15.97
CA GLY A 85 -1.17 -14.29 -17.21
C GLY A 85 -0.48 -12.93 -17.32
N LYS A 86 -1.29 -11.87 -17.52
CA LYS A 86 -0.82 -10.46 -17.68
C LYS A 86 -0.82 -9.65 -16.38
N MET A 87 -1.13 -10.25 -15.23
CA MET A 87 -1.09 -9.50 -13.98
C MET A 87 0.36 -9.15 -13.61
N LYS A 88 0.56 -7.99 -12.99
CA LYS A 88 1.86 -7.67 -12.40
C LYS A 88 2.05 -8.57 -11.18
N TYR A 89 2.88 -9.59 -11.33
CA TYR A 89 3.30 -10.48 -10.25
C TYR A 89 4.82 -10.36 -10.03
N PHE A 90 5.25 -10.56 -8.80
CA PHE A 90 6.66 -10.58 -8.42
C PHE A 90 6.93 -11.82 -7.56
N VAL A 91 7.76 -12.74 -8.04
CA VAL A 91 8.12 -13.94 -7.28
C VAL A 91 9.16 -13.53 -6.23
N LYS A 92 8.81 -13.64 -4.94
CA LYS A 92 9.73 -13.33 -3.83
C LYS A 92 10.62 -14.50 -3.49
N SER A 93 10.06 -15.70 -3.46
CA SER A 93 10.80 -16.92 -3.19
C SER A 93 10.15 -18.13 -3.87
N LYS A 94 11.00 -19.04 -4.33
CA LYS A 94 10.64 -20.38 -4.79
C LYS A 94 11.51 -21.34 -3.99
N THR A 95 10.91 -22.11 -3.09
CA THR A 95 11.60 -23.09 -2.26
C THR A 95 11.21 -24.48 -2.76
N MET A 96 12.19 -25.20 -3.29
CA MET A 96 11.99 -26.58 -3.78
C MET A 96 12.49 -27.55 -2.71
N ARG A 97 11.58 -28.35 -2.13
CA ARG A 97 11.89 -29.42 -1.18
C ARG A 97 11.46 -30.76 -1.77
N GLY A 98 12.40 -31.47 -2.38
CA GLY A 98 12.12 -32.76 -3.04
C GLY A 98 11.07 -32.61 -4.13
N ASP A 99 9.97 -33.36 -4.03
CA ASP A 99 8.83 -33.30 -4.96
C ASP A 99 7.83 -32.17 -4.69
N THR A 100 7.96 -31.47 -3.56
CA THR A 100 7.08 -30.35 -3.17
C THR A 100 7.75 -29.01 -3.36
N VAL A 101 7.08 -28.10 -4.04
CA VAL A 101 7.55 -26.73 -4.29
C VAL A 101 6.61 -25.75 -3.60
N GLU A 102 7.21 -24.84 -2.84
CA GLU A 102 6.55 -23.70 -2.23
C GLU A 102 6.93 -22.45 -3.03
N MET A 103 5.94 -21.74 -3.55
CA MET A 103 6.16 -20.50 -4.31
C MET A 103 5.40 -19.36 -3.63
N ALA A 104 6.15 -18.32 -3.23
CA ALA A 104 5.59 -17.08 -2.71
C ALA A 104 5.62 -16.00 -3.80
N VAL A 105 4.44 -15.54 -4.19
CA VAL A 105 4.24 -14.56 -5.27
C VAL A 105 3.52 -13.34 -4.71
N GLU A 106 4.11 -12.17 -4.88
CA GLU A 106 3.42 -10.89 -4.68
C GLU A 106 2.56 -10.58 -5.91
N VAL A 107 1.29 -10.36 -5.68
CA VAL A 107 0.30 -10.03 -6.70
C VAL A 107 -0.27 -8.66 -6.40
N PHE A 108 -0.11 -7.73 -7.35
CA PHE A 108 -0.73 -6.41 -7.25
C PHE A 108 -2.17 -6.50 -7.74
N CYS A 109 -3.12 -6.59 -6.81
CA CYS A 109 -4.55 -6.60 -7.13
C CYS A 109 -5.18 -5.23 -6.85
N GLN A 110 -5.67 -4.57 -7.90
CA GLN A 110 -6.46 -3.34 -7.78
C GLN A 110 -7.90 -3.61 -7.32
N LYS A 111 -8.39 -4.84 -7.47
CA LYS A 111 -9.73 -5.29 -7.10
C LYS A 111 -9.62 -6.67 -6.45
N GLU A 112 -10.59 -7.06 -5.62
CA GLU A 112 -10.78 -8.39 -5.03
C GLU A 112 -11.09 -9.46 -6.10
N ASN A 113 -10.26 -9.55 -7.14
CA ASN A 113 -10.35 -10.58 -8.16
C ASN A 113 -9.64 -11.83 -7.62
N PHE A 114 -10.36 -12.66 -6.86
CA PHE A 114 -9.89 -13.97 -6.42
C PHE A 114 -9.95 -15.05 -7.52
N VAL A 115 -10.33 -14.68 -8.75
CA VAL A 115 -10.46 -15.58 -9.91
C VAL A 115 -9.16 -16.35 -10.18
N PHE A 116 -7.99 -15.72 -10.01
CA PHE A 116 -6.71 -16.41 -10.19
C PHE A 116 -6.44 -17.46 -9.10
N VAL A 117 -6.92 -17.23 -7.87
CA VAL A 117 -6.77 -18.17 -6.76
C VAL A 117 -7.58 -19.43 -7.04
N GLU A 118 -8.81 -19.27 -7.54
CA GLU A 118 -9.66 -20.41 -7.94
C GLU A 118 -9.09 -21.16 -9.14
N GLN A 119 -8.55 -20.46 -10.13
CA GLN A 119 -7.89 -21.09 -11.28
C GLN A 119 -6.65 -21.90 -10.86
N ILE A 120 -5.82 -21.35 -9.98
CA ILE A 120 -4.63 -22.06 -9.46
C ILE A 120 -5.05 -23.25 -8.60
N ARG A 121 -6.09 -23.11 -7.77
CA ARG A 121 -6.62 -24.21 -6.94
C ARG A 121 -7.18 -25.37 -7.76
N ASN A 122 -7.73 -25.10 -8.94
CA ASN A 122 -8.29 -26.13 -9.83
C ASN A 122 -7.23 -26.89 -10.65
N ILE A 123 -5.94 -26.57 -10.52
CA ILE A 123 -4.86 -27.31 -11.20
C ILE A 123 -4.59 -28.61 -10.43
N GLU A 124 -4.72 -29.76 -11.12
CA GLU A 124 -4.31 -31.06 -10.58
C GLU A 124 -2.84 -30.98 -10.13
N GLN A 125 -2.56 -31.36 -8.87
CA GLN A 125 -1.26 -31.28 -8.17
C GLN A 125 -0.95 -29.99 -7.36
N VAL A 126 -1.92 -29.07 -7.21
CA VAL A 126 -1.85 -28.01 -6.20
C VAL A 126 -2.44 -28.51 -4.88
N SER A 127 -1.64 -28.51 -3.82
CA SER A 127 -2.08 -28.95 -2.49
C SER A 127 -2.92 -27.87 -1.81
N ASP A 128 -2.38 -26.65 -1.73
CA ASP A 128 -3.01 -25.53 -1.05
C ASP A 128 -2.53 -24.19 -1.61
N VAL A 129 -3.44 -23.20 -1.62
CA VAL A 129 -3.16 -21.81 -1.98
C VAL A 129 -3.58 -20.91 -0.83
N THR A 130 -2.63 -20.21 -0.24
CA THR A 130 -2.87 -19.26 0.85
C THR A 130 -2.66 -17.85 0.33
N LEU A 131 -3.69 -17.00 0.45
CA LEU A 131 -3.58 -15.59 0.11
C LEU A 131 -3.47 -14.75 1.38
N ILE A 132 -2.36 -14.01 1.53
CA ILE A 132 -2.10 -13.12 2.65
C ILE A 132 -2.13 -11.69 2.13
N GLN A 133 -2.99 -10.83 2.67
CA GLN A 133 -2.94 -9.42 2.33
C GLN A 133 -1.69 -8.79 2.97
N TYR A 134 -0.76 -8.32 2.15
CA TYR A 134 0.42 -7.63 2.64
C TYR A 134 0.06 -6.17 2.89
N ASN A 135 -0.09 -5.82 4.17
CA ASN A 135 -0.49 -4.48 4.58
C ASN A 135 0.69 -3.51 4.73
N GLY A 136 1.92 -3.91 4.37
CA GLY A 136 3.10 -3.04 4.43
C GLY A 136 3.51 -2.58 5.84
N GLU A 137 2.80 -2.99 6.90
CA GLU A 137 3.11 -2.64 8.29
C GLU A 137 4.27 -3.49 8.83
N TYR A 138 5.47 -3.25 8.28
CA TYR A 138 6.71 -3.44 9.01
C TYR A 138 7.12 -2.09 9.59
N HIS A 139 6.47 -1.71 10.69
CA HIS A 139 6.98 -0.65 11.56
C HIS A 139 8.07 -1.27 12.45
N GLY A 140 9.32 -1.06 12.05
CA GLY A 140 10.47 -1.17 12.96
C GLY A 140 10.71 0.15 13.69
#